data_AF-A0A257XDY4-F1
#
_entry.id   AF-A0A257XDY4-F1
#
_cell.length_a   1.000
_cell.length_b   1.000
_cell.length_c   1.000
_cell.angle_alpha   90.00
_cell.angle_beta   90.00
_cell.angle_gamma   90.00
#
_symmetry.space_group_name_H-M   'P 1'
#
loop_
_entity.id
_entity.type
_entity.pdbx_description
1 polymer ?
#
loop_
_entity_poly.entity_id
_entity_poly.type
_entity_poly.pdbx_seq_one_letter_code
_entity_poly.pdbx_strand_id
1 'polypeptide(L)'
;MMEARGPVLDLVLLDPENPRSLAFQVQRMADHLRVLPGRNPDEPPPLSERIVARMHADLIASSAESFDLEDFDALEQDLMLLSDEIAAHYFIQGPSVDADWPAQL
;
A
#
# COMPACT_ATOMS: atom_id res chain seq x y z
N MET A 1 -19.01 22.06 -12.02
CA MET A 1 -19.30 21.36 -10.75
C MET A 1 -17.99 20.88 -10.16
N MET A 2 -17.35 21.68 -9.29
CA MET A 2 -16.08 21.33 -8.65
C MET A 2 -16.01 21.84 -7.21
N GLU A 3 -17.15 22.01 -6.54
CA GLU A 3 -17.12 22.40 -5.12
C GLU A 3 -16.76 21.22 -4.20
N ALA A 4 -16.90 19.98 -4.67
CA ALA A 4 -16.67 18.79 -3.85
C ALA A 4 -15.29 18.15 -4.02
N ARG A 5 -14.44 18.56 -4.98
CA ARG A 5 -13.20 17.85 -5.28
C ARG A 5 -12.24 17.82 -4.09
N GLY A 6 -11.89 18.98 -3.54
CA GLY A 6 -11.01 19.10 -2.38
C GLY A 6 -11.50 18.25 -1.19
N PRO A 7 -12.74 18.45 -0.71
CA PRO A 7 -13.29 17.64 0.38
C PRO A 7 -13.34 16.14 0.10
N VAL A 8 -13.60 15.72 -1.14
CA VAL A 8 -13.57 14.30 -1.51
C VAL A 8 -12.15 13.75 -1.44
N LEU A 9 -11.16 14.47 -1.98
CA LEU A 9 -9.76 14.05 -1.93
C LEU A 9 -9.23 14.00 -0.50
N ASP A 10 -9.58 14.97 0.34
CA ASP A 10 -9.22 14.97 1.76
C ASP A 10 -9.75 13.71 2.46
N LEU A 11 -11.04 13.39 2.24
CA LEU A 11 -11.68 12.21 2.83
C LEU A 11 -11.10 10.87 2.34
N VAL A 12 -10.82 10.74 1.05
CA VAL A 12 -10.41 9.45 0.44
C VAL A 12 -8.91 9.23 0.39
N LEU A 13 -8.10 10.30 0.45
CA LEU A 13 -6.64 10.19 0.41
C LEU A 13 -6.02 10.48 1.78
N LEU A 14 -6.41 11.56 2.45
CA LEU A 14 -5.60 12.17 3.51
C LEU A 14 -6.11 11.92 4.92
N ASP A 15 -7.40 11.67 5.12
CA ASP A 15 -8.00 11.46 6.45
C ASP A 15 -7.39 10.25 7.18
N PRO A 16 -6.50 10.44 8.18
CA PRO A 16 -5.77 9.35 8.81
C PRO A 16 -6.65 8.51 9.74
N GLU A 17 -7.88 8.93 10.04
CA GLU A 17 -8.81 8.24 10.93
C GLU A 17 -9.90 7.48 10.14
N ASN A 18 -9.98 7.68 8.83
CA ASN A 18 -10.90 6.96 7.96
C ASN A 18 -10.26 5.66 7.44
N PRO A 19 -10.76 4.47 7.82
CA PRO A 19 -10.17 3.20 7.37
C PRO A 19 -10.21 2.95 5.86
N ARG A 20 -10.99 3.75 5.12
CA ARG A 20 -11.04 3.71 3.66
C ARG A 20 -10.11 4.71 2.98
N SER A 21 -9.47 5.61 3.72
CA SER A 21 -8.53 6.56 3.14
C SER A 21 -7.21 5.88 2.78
N LEU A 22 -6.51 6.44 1.80
CA LEU A 22 -5.20 5.93 1.41
C LEU A 22 -4.16 6.09 2.53
N ALA A 23 -4.11 7.24 3.21
CA ALA A 23 -3.18 7.51 4.30
C ALA A 23 -3.30 6.49 5.44
N PHE A 24 -4.53 6.18 5.88
CA PHE A 24 -4.77 5.14 6.89
C PHE A 24 -4.22 3.80 6.40
N GLN A 25 -4.54 3.42 5.16
CA GLN A 25 -4.18 2.11 4.62
C GLN A 25 -2.67 1.97 4.42
N VAL A 26 -1.96 3.01 3.97
CA VAL A 26 -0.49 3.04 3.85
C VAL A 26 0.18 2.90 5.22
N GLN A 27 -0.32 3.59 6.25
CA GLN A 27 0.18 3.41 7.61
C GLN A 27 -0.01 1.96 8.10
N ARG A 28 -1.17 1.35 7.81
CA ARG A 28 -1.41 -0.07 8.12
C ARG A 28 -0.47 -1.00 7.36
N MET A 29 -0.18 -0.73 6.09
CA MET A 29 0.82 -1.49 5.32
C MET A 29 2.18 -1.42 6.02
N ALA A 30 2.59 -0.24 6.49
CA ALA A 30 3.87 -0.05 7.18
C ALA A 30 3.96 -0.93 8.44
N ASP A 31 2.87 -0.96 9.22
CA ASP A 31 2.80 -1.76 10.44
C ASP A 31 2.80 -3.26 10.13
N HIS A 32 2.13 -3.68 9.07
CA HIS A 32 2.11 -5.08 8.65
C HIS A 32 3.47 -5.57 8.15
N LEU A 33 4.20 -4.77 7.37
CA LEU A 33 5.53 -5.13 6.86
C LEU A 33 6.51 -5.45 8.00
N ARG A 34 6.44 -4.71 9.12
CA ARG A 34 7.33 -4.89 10.28
C ARG A 34 7.15 -6.23 10.99
N VAL A 35 6.00 -6.87 10.84
CA VAL A 35 5.66 -8.13 11.53
C VAL A 35 5.61 -9.32 10.57
N LEU A 36 6.01 -9.14 9.30
CA LEU A 36 6.07 -10.25 8.35
C LEU A 36 7.15 -11.26 8.74
N PRO A 37 6.92 -12.56 8.48
CA PRO A 37 7.89 -13.60 8.79
C PRO A 37 9.26 -13.33 8.15
N GLY A 38 10.34 -13.52 8.92
CA GLY A 38 11.71 -13.33 8.41
C GLY A 38 12.20 -11.89 8.44
N ARG A 39 11.38 -10.92 8.86
CA ARG A 39 11.83 -9.55 9.09
C ARG A 39 12.72 -9.44 10.34
N ASN A 40 13.97 -9.03 10.17
CA ASN A 40 14.91 -8.75 11.27
C ASN A 40 15.00 -7.24 11.57
N PRO A 41 14.48 -6.72 12.68
CA PRO A 41 14.43 -5.28 12.94
C PRO A 41 15.80 -4.57 13.02
N ASP A 42 16.89 -5.31 13.25
CA ASP A 42 18.24 -4.74 13.32
C ASP A 42 18.87 -4.53 11.92
N GLU A 43 18.24 -5.03 10.86
CA GLU A 43 18.67 -4.83 9.47
C GLU A 43 18.05 -3.57 8.86
N PRO A 44 18.77 -2.91 7.93
CA PRO A 44 18.23 -1.78 7.17
C PRO A 44 16.86 -2.10 6.55
N PRO A 45 15.93 -1.13 6.51
CA PRO A 45 14.60 -1.35 5.94
C PRO A 45 14.69 -1.90 4.50
N PRO A 46 14.02 -3.03 4.19
CA PRO A 46 13.96 -3.56 2.82
C PRO A 46 13.21 -2.61 1.89
N LEU A 47 13.25 -2.88 0.59
CA LEU A 47 12.67 -1.98 -0.42
C LEU A 47 11.16 -1.74 -0.19
N SER A 48 10.40 -2.78 0.17
CA SER A 48 8.98 -2.68 0.51
C SER A 48 8.70 -1.66 1.63
N GLU A 49 9.48 -1.67 2.72
CA GLU A 49 9.34 -0.70 3.81
C GLU A 49 9.70 0.72 3.37
N ARG A 50 10.72 0.87 2.52
CA ARG A 50 11.12 2.19 2.01
C ARG A 50 10.07 2.79 1.08
N ILE A 51 9.43 1.98 0.24
CA ILE A 51 8.33 2.42 -0.64
C ILE A 51 7.16 2.93 0.21
N VAL A 52 6.71 2.13 1.18
CA VAL A 52 5.60 2.53 2.07
C VAL A 52 5.94 3.76 2.91
N ALA A 53 7.16 3.84 3.43
CA ALA A 53 7.59 5.02 4.18
C ALA A 53 7.60 6.29 3.33
N ARG A 54 8.01 6.21 2.05
CA ARG A 54 7.93 7.32 1.11
C ARG A 54 6.48 7.72 0.83
N MET A 55 5.63 6.78 0.42
CA MET A 55 4.20 7.04 0.17
C MET A 55 3.54 7.73 1.37
N HIS A 56 3.83 7.26 2.58
CA HIS A 56 3.29 7.85 3.80
C HIS A 56 3.77 9.29 4.03
N ALA A 57 5.07 9.55 3.83
CA ALA A 57 5.63 10.88 3.96
C ALA A 57 5.04 11.86 2.93
N ASP A 58 4.88 11.39 1.68
CA ASP A 58 4.29 12.19 0.60
C ASP A 58 2.84 12.54 0.93
N LEU A 59 2.02 11.56 1.33
CA LEU A 59 0.63 11.79 1.74
C LEU A 59 0.50 12.78 2.91
N ILE A 60 1.38 12.71 3.91
CA ILE A 60 1.38 13.67 5.03
C ILE A 60 1.76 15.09 4.57
N ALA A 61 2.65 15.20 3.58
CA ALA A 61 3.12 16.48 3.08
C ALA A 61 2.15 17.12 2.07
N SER A 62 1.24 16.34 1.49
CA SER A 62 0.27 16.80 0.50
C SER A 62 -0.92 17.55 1.11
N SER A 63 -1.63 18.30 0.26
CA SER A 63 -2.95 18.88 0.54
C SER A 63 -3.92 18.40 -0.54
N ALA A 64 -5.23 18.44 -0.27
CA ALA A 64 -6.22 17.99 -1.25
C ALA A 64 -6.13 18.76 -2.58
N GLU A 65 -5.71 20.02 -2.54
CA GLU A 65 -5.54 20.88 -3.71
C GLU A 65 -4.25 20.59 -4.48
N SER A 66 -3.23 20.00 -3.85
CA SER A 66 -1.93 19.74 -4.49
C SER A 66 -1.96 18.54 -5.43
N PHE A 67 -2.94 17.63 -5.28
CA PHE A 67 -3.03 16.46 -6.15
C PHE A 67 -3.44 16.84 -7.57
N ASP A 68 -2.67 16.37 -8.54
CA ASP A 68 -3.04 16.29 -9.95
C ASP A 68 -3.07 14.83 -10.45
N LEU A 69 -3.19 14.63 -11.77
CA LEU A 69 -3.26 13.28 -12.34
C LEU A 69 -1.93 12.52 -12.25
N GLU A 70 -0.79 13.21 -12.31
CA GLU A 70 0.53 12.60 -12.25
C GLU A 70 0.81 12.03 -10.86
N ASP A 71 0.27 12.67 -9.81
CA ASP A 71 0.34 12.13 -8.45
C ASP A 71 -0.41 10.80 -8.30
N PHE A 72 -1.55 10.63 -8.97
CA PHE A 72 -2.28 9.35 -8.94
C PHE A 72 -1.52 8.25 -9.67
N ASP A 73 -0.91 8.56 -10.81
CA ASP A 73 -0.08 7.62 -11.55
C ASP A 73 1.16 7.20 -10.72
N ALA A 74 1.75 8.14 -9.97
CA ALA A 74 2.87 7.85 -9.07
C ALA A 74 2.45 6.94 -7.90
N LEU A 75 1.30 7.22 -7.27
CA LEU A 75 0.74 6.36 -6.21
C LEU A 75 0.44 4.95 -6.73
N GLU A 76 -0.13 4.82 -7.93
CA GLU A 76 -0.37 3.52 -8.56
C GLU A 76 0.93 2.75 -8.78
N GLN A 77 1.94 3.40 -9.35
CA GLN A 77 3.25 2.79 -9.60
C GLN A 77 3.93 2.32 -8.30
N ASP A 78 3.85 3.12 -7.23
CA ASP A 78 4.39 2.73 -5.93
C ASP A 78 3.67 1.52 -5.34
N LEU A 79 2.34 1.43 -5.49
CA LEU A 79 1.56 0.26 -5.06
C LEU A 79 1.87 -0.98 -5.89
N MET A 80 2.04 -0.84 -7.21
CA MET A 80 2.45 -1.93 -8.09
C MET A 80 3.84 -2.46 -7.71
N LEU A 81 4.81 -1.56 -7.51
CA LEU A 81 6.16 -1.93 -7.11
C LEU A 81 6.18 -2.61 -5.73
N LEU A 82 5.38 -2.11 -4.78
CA LEU A 82 5.23 -2.75 -3.48
C LEU A 82 4.65 -4.17 -3.61
N SER A 83 3.64 -4.35 -4.46
CA SER A 83 3.04 -5.66 -4.73
C SER A 83 4.07 -6.63 -5.31
N ASP A 84 4.85 -6.20 -6.30
CA ASP A 84 5.88 -7.03 -6.92
C ASP A 84 6.97 -7.44 -5.91
N GLU A 85 7.43 -6.50 -5.08
CA GLU A 85 8.41 -6.78 -4.03
C GLU A 85 7.88 -7.78 -3.00
N ILE A 86 6.63 -7.64 -2.56
CA ILE A 86 6.00 -8.58 -1.62
C ILE A 86 5.85 -9.95 -2.28
N ALA A 87 5.38 -10.01 -3.54
CA ALA A 87 5.22 -11.24 -4.30
C ALA A 87 6.55 -12.00 -4.41
N ALA A 88 7.62 -11.30 -4.81
CA ALA A 88 8.94 -11.88 -5.00
C ALA A 88 9.53 -12.48 -3.71
N HIS A 89 9.27 -11.86 -2.55
CA HIS A 89 9.84 -12.31 -1.27
C HIS A 89 9.01 -13.39 -0.58
N TYR A 90 7.68 -13.31 -0.63
CA TYR A 90 6.79 -14.14 0.18
C TYR A 90 6.03 -15.21 -0.60
N PHE A 91 5.89 -15.06 -1.92
CA PHE A 91 5.06 -15.93 -2.77
C PHE A 91 5.89 -16.77 -3.76
N ILE A 92 7.09 -17.19 -3.33
CA ILE A 92 8.05 -17.99 -4.13
C ILE A 92 7.50 -19.40 -4.46
N GLN A 93 6.55 -19.91 -3.68
CA GLN A 93 5.83 -21.15 -3.98
C GLN A 93 4.57 -20.79 -4.78
N GLY A 94 4.55 -21.08 -6.08
CA GLY A 94 3.29 -21.10 -6.85
C GLY A 94 2.26 -22.03 -6.17
N PRO A 95 0.95 -21.94 -6.48
CA PRO A 95 -0.06 -22.74 -5.81
C PRO A 95 0.38 -24.21 -5.82
N SER A 96 0.59 -24.78 -4.63
CA SER A 96 0.78 -26.22 -4.52
C SER A 96 -0.41 -26.86 -5.25
N VAL A 97 -0.14 -27.61 -6.31
CA VAL A 97 -1.11 -28.47 -7.00
C VAL A 97 -1.42 -29.66 -6.08
N ASP A 98 -1.93 -29.34 -4.90
CA ASP A 98 -2.47 -30.25 -3.87
C ASP A 98 -3.76 -29.64 -3.30
N ALA A 99 -4.42 -28.74 -4.05
CA ALA A 99 -5.87 -28.63 -3.94
C ALA A 99 -6.47 -29.82 -4.70
N ASP A 100 -6.32 -31.02 -4.12
CA ASP A 100 -7.12 -32.18 -4.46
C ASP A 100 -8.55 -31.86 -3.99
N TRP A 101 -9.21 -30.97 -4.73
CA TRP A 101 -10.61 -30.65 -4.55
C TRP A 101 -11.35 -31.95 -4.89
N PRO A 102 -12.01 -32.61 -3.93
CA PRO A 102 -12.70 -33.85 -4.22
C PRO A 102 -13.76 -33.52 -5.27
N ALA A 103 -13.57 -34.07 -6.46
CA ALA A 103 -14.59 -34.09 -7.50
C ALA A 103 -15.82 -34.76 -6.88
N GLN A 104 -16.76 -33.91 -6.49
CA GLN A 104 -18.21 -34.07 -6.38
C GLN A 104 -18.73 -35.51 -6.27
N LEU A 105 -19.41 -35.75 -5.15
CA LEU A 105 -20.41 -36.80 -4.93
C LEU A 105 -21.50 -36.81 -6.03
#